data_AF-A0A4R9GBS4-F1
#
_entry.id   AF-A0A4R9GBS4-F1
#
_cell.length_a   1.000
_cell.length_b   1.000
_cell.length_c   1.000
_cell.angle_alpha   90.00
_cell.angle_beta   90.00
_cell.angle_gamma   90.00
#
_symmetry.space_group_name_H-M   'P 1'
#
loop_
_entity.id
_entity.type
_entity.pdbx_description
1 polymer ?
#
loop_
_entity_poly.entity_id
_entity_poly.type
_entity_poly.pdbx_seq_one_letter_code
_entity_poly.pdbx_strand_id
1 'polypeptide(L)'
;MELDTLYEERKTPGGFLVKVRLAKMTYVVFTSKGPEVPKGAKNQSIVVPVPRVAFLGDEFDLSHFRLGELSFVNVRQGKMVIPYQHASSGNEVRTIFLNSGSECDILPVIIFHYRESEDFLRAKEEGVELHHLVLDEEFPRQDLVTLKIRFPALNMLIIKRKVAQKLEAPGGIMPGKEELERSLREESSIVDFNKVRATDLLEKGNLNMHSTNPVFLARVHLRKLELEKVKQLLLDFSLRPEEVIFIRTFLGVMIRNEENKEELKAWQLKLKNLDEGFRLVGMILEMKEVEFESELDKGFSRDIASMVYALLEKEQGEVGSKEQEIVLWEWKLRTKRLFRKSA
;
A
#
# COMPACT_ATOMS: atom_id res chain seq x y z
N MET A 1 19.14 -0.84 37.45
CA MET A 1 19.99 0.08 36.67
C MET A 1 19.10 0.71 35.62
N GLU A 2 18.91 2.03 35.69
CA GLU A 2 18.02 2.77 34.80
C GLU A 2 18.57 2.71 33.36
N LEU A 3 17.90 1.94 32.49
CA LEU A 3 18.27 1.81 31.07
C LEU A 3 18.30 3.16 30.33
N ASP A 4 17.62 4.18 30.86
CA ASP A 4 17.51 5.53 30.29
C ASP A 4 18.83 6.33 30.26
N THR A 5 19.88 5.88 30.95
CA THR A 5 21.21 6.53 30.94
C THR A 5 22.25 5.82 30.08
N LEU A 6 21.91 4.72 29.40
CA LEU A 6 22.86 4.01 28.54
C LEU A 6 22.94 4.68 27.16
N TYR A 7 24.09 5.29 26.90
CA TYR A 7 24.42 5.91 25.63
C TYR A 7 25.58 5.19 24.97
N GLU A 8 25.48 4.99 23.67
CA GLU A 8 26.62 4.63 22.84
C GLU A 8 27.05 5.87 22.06
N GLU A 9 28.31 6.27 22.25
CA GLU A 9 28.89 7.43 21.59
C GLU A 9 29.96 6.98 20.62
N ARG A 10 29.88 7.45 19.38
CA ARG A 10 30.83 7.11 18.33
C ARG A 10 31.28 8.36 17.61
N LYS A 11 32.60 8.59 17.62
CA LYS A 11 33.23 9.59 16.75
C LYS A 11 33.42 8.99 15.37
N THR A 12 33.01 9.73 14.36
CA THR A 12 33.12 9.30 12.97
C THR A 12 34.41 9.85 12.33
N PRO A 13 34.95 9.18 11.29
CA PRO A 13 36.09 9.69 10.52
C PRO A 13 35.89 11.11 9.97
N GLY A 14 34.66 11.48 9.62
CA GLY A 14 34.28 12.82 9.16
C GLY A 14 34.28 13.90 10.25
N GLY A 15 34.62 13.56 11.51
CA GLY A 15 34.68 14.51 12.62
C GLY A 15 33.33 14.77 13.29
N PHE A 16 32.32 13.94 13.05
CA PHE A 16 31.02 14.01 13.72
C PHE A 16 31.02 13.16 14.99
N LEU A 17 30.14 13.49 15.93
CA LEU A 17 29.87 12.67 17.11
C LEU A 17 28.43 12.19 17.05
N VAL A 18 28.25 10.87 16.93
CA VAL A 18 26.94 10.22 16.94
C VAL A 18 26.69 9.67 18.33
N LYS A 19 25.58 10.10 18.94
CA LYS A 19 25.16 9.64 20.26
C LYS A 19 23.84 8.89 20.15
N VAL A 20 23.84 7.60 20.48
CA VAL A 20 22.69 6.71 20.43
C VAL A 20 22.18 6.46 21.85
N ARG A 21 20.87 6.66 22.08
CA ARG A 21 20.18 6.32 23.33
C ARG A 21 19.64 4.90 23.21
N LEU A 22 20.22 3.96 23.94
CA LEU A 22 19.88 2.54 23.76
C LEU A 22 18.47 2.20 24.26
N ALA A 23 17.98 2.85 25.32
CA ALA A 23 16.63 2.63 25.82
C ALA A 23 15.51 3.00 24.83
N LYS A 24 15.71 4.10 24.08
CA LYS A 24 14.69 4.62 23.16
C LYS A 24 15.00 4.32 21.70
N MET A 25 16.19 3.76 21.42
CA MET A 25 16.73 3.57 20.08
C MET A 25 16.59 4.83 19.21
N THR A 26 17.05 5.96 19.77
CA THR A 26 17.10 7.26 19.08
C THR A 26 18.53 7.76 19.06
N TYR A 27 18.94 8.45 18.01
CA TYR A 27 20.26 9.04 17.91
C TYR A 27 20.22 10.55 17.67
N VAL A 28 21.32 11.20 18.00
CA VAL A 28 21.60 12.62 17.73
C VAL A 28 22.99 12.70 17.11
N VAL A 29 23.13 13.49 16.05
CA VAL A 29 24.42 13.77 15.41
C VAL A 29 24.89 15.15 15.85
N PHE A 30 26.14 15.25 16.27
CA PHE A 30 26.79 16.51 16.59
C PHE A 30 27.88 16.82 15.57
N THR A 31 27.82 18.02 15.03
CA THR A 31 28.85 18.62 14.17
C THR A 31 29.77 19.53 15.00
N SER A 32 30.82 20.05 14.38
CA SER A 32 31.69 21.08 14.98
C SER A 32 30.95 22.38 15.33
N LYS A 33 29.79 22.63 14.73
CA LYS A 33 28.96 23.83 14.95
C LYS A 33 27.79 23.58 15.92
N GLY A 34 27.64 22.37 16.45
CA GLY A 34 26.52 21.97 17.30
C GLY A 34 25.70 20.80 16.73
N PRO A 35 24.54 20.48 17.33
CA PRO A 35 23.70 19.36 16.90
C PRO A 35 23.15 19.58 15.49
N GLU A 36 23.22 18.55 14.67
CA GLU A 36 22.65 18.52 13.33
C GLU A 36 21.13 18.29 13.39
N VAL A 37 20.37 18.97 12.54
CA VAL A 37 18.97 18.65 12.25
C VAL A 37 18.92 17.98 10.87
N PRO A 38 18.64 16.66 10.78
CA PRO A 38 18.59 15.99 9.49
C PRO A 38 17.51 16.55 8.57
N LYS A 39 17.82 16.68 7.28
CA LYS A 39 16.90 17.18 6.25
C LYS A 39 15.72 16.21 6.12
N GLY A 40 14.51 16.70 6.40
CA GLY A 40 13.29 15.88 6.39
C GLY A 40 12.89 15.30 7.75
N ALA A 41 13.58 15.65 8.84
CA ALA A 41 13.18 15.28 10.19
C ALA A 41 11.78 15.83 10.53
N LYS A 42 10.89 14.98 11.06
CA LYS A 42 9.58 15.41 11.56
C LYS A 42 9.78 16.47 12.63
N ASN A 43 9.11 17.62 12.48
CA ASN A 43 9.17 18.76 13.39
C ASN A 43 10.57 19.37 13.58
N GLN A 44 11.50 19.20 12.62
CA GLN A 44 12.87 19.71 12.71
C GLN A 44 13.62 19.25 13.98
N SER A 45 13.27 18.06 14.48
CA SER A 45 13.90 17.48 15.67
C SER A 45 15.35 17.06 15.40
N ILE A 46 16.24 17.36 16.35
CA ILE A 46 17.61 16.84 16.42
C ILE A 46 17.66 15.36 16.86
N VAL A 47 16.60 14.88 17.50
CA VAL A 47 16.46 13.49 17.96
C VAL A 47 15.74 12.71 16.88
N VAL A 48 16.44 11.71 16.32
CA VAL A 48 15.93 10.89 15.22
C VAL A 48 15.88 9.43 15.66
N PRO A 49 14.80 8.68 15.36
CA PRO A 49 14.75 7.24 15.64
C PRO A 49 15.79 6.49 14.80
N VAL A 50 16.45 5.49 15.40
CA VAL A 50 17.37 4.60 14.69
C VAL A 50 16.57 3.83 13.63
N PRO A 51 16.96 3.92 12.34
CA PRO A 51 16.29 3.18 11.27
C PRO A 51 16.35 1.68 11.51
N ARG A 52 15.19 1.03 11.39
CA ARG A 52 15.04 -0.42 11.51
C ARG A 52 14.64 -0.98 10.16
N VAL A 53 15.52 -1.80 9.59
CA VAL A 53 15.42 -2.32 8.22
C VAL A 53 15.28 -3.82 8.30
N ALA A 54 14.19 -4.35 7.78
CA ALA A 54 13.98 -5.79 7.69
C ALA A 54 14.21 -6.27 6.26
N PHE A 55 14.89 -7.40 6.11
CA PHE A 55 14.95 -8.17 4.87
C PHE A 55 14.04 -9.37 5.00
N LEU A 56 13.25 -9.65 3.97
CA LEU A 56 12.33 -10.77 3.95
C LEU A 56 12.64 -11.70 2.78
N GLY A 57 12.94 -12.95 3.09
CA GLY A 57 13.24 -14.03 2.13
C GLY A 57 14.51 -14.80 2.46
N ASP A 58 14.56 -16.05 2.02
CA ASP A 58 15.68 -16.98 2.28
C ASP A 58 16.93 -16.71 1.44
N GLU A 59 16.77 -16.00 0.31
CA GLU A 59 17.87 -15.75 -0.62
C GLU A 59 18.82 -14.63 -0.15
N PHE A 60 18.49 -13.91 0.93
CA PHE A 60 19.32 -12.85 1.49
C PHE A 60 20.37 -13.41 2.45
N ASP A 61 21.64 -13.10 2.17
CA ASP A 61 22.75 -13.31 3.11
C ASP A 61 23.19 -11.98 3.73
N LEU A 62 22.98 -11.89 5.05
CA LEU A 62 23.29 -10.75 5.89
C LEU A 62 24.25 -11.12 7.03
N SER A 63 25.03 -12.19 6.85
CA SER A 63 26.00 -12.72 7.84
C SER A 63 27.02 -11.69 8.35
N HIS A 64 27.27 -10.63 7.58
CA HIS A 64 28.13 -9.51 7.98
C HIS A 64 27.50 -8.57 9.01
N PHE A 65 26.19 -8.68 9.26
CA PHE A 65 25.49 -7.96 10.31
C PHE A 65 25.17 -8.85 11.51
N ARG A 66 25.21 -8.25 12.70
CA ARG A 66 24.57 -8.84 13.89
C ARG A 66 23.10 -8.48 13.85
N LEU A 67 22.27 -9.45 13.46
CA LEU A 67 20.83 -9.28 13.27
C LEU A 67 20.16 -8.90 14.60
N GLY A 68 19.27 -7.91 14.57
CA GLY A 68 18.55 -7.39 15.73
C GLY A 68 19.39 -6.47 16.64
N GLU A 69 20.69 -6.31 16.37
CA GLU A 69 21.58 -5.45 17.15
C GLU A 69 21.87 -4.12 16.44
N LEU A 70 22.37 -3.16 17.22
CA LEU A 70 22.83 -1.87 16.70
C LEU A 70 24.06 -2.09 15.82
N SER A 71 23.95 -1.70 14.56
CA SER A 71 25.04 -1.67 13.60
C SER A 71 25.27 -0.25 13.11
N PHE A 72 26.44 0.02 12.54
CA PHE A 72 26.73 1.32 11.95
C PHE A 72 27.10 1.13 10.48
N VAL A 73 26.51 1.95 9.63
CA VAL A 73 26.69 1.91 8.18
C VAL A 73 27.23 3.22 7.67
N ASN A 74 27.98 3.14 6.57
CA ASN A 74 28.50 4.32 5.90
C ASN A 74 27.36 5.11 5.25
N VAL A 75 27.50 6.42 5.22
CA VAL A 75 26.60 7.34 4.53
C VAL A 75 27.35 7.98 3.37
N ARG A 76 26.74 7.95 2.19
CA ARG A 76 27.26 8.60 0.99
C ARG A 76 26.19 9.54 0.43
N GLN A 77 26.55 10.81 0.24
CA GLN A 77 25.62 11.83 -0.30
C GLN A 77 24.28 11.91 0.46
N GLY A 78 24.30 11.76 1.79
CA GLY A 78 23.09 11.77 2.63
C GLY A 78 22.25 10.49 2.60
N LYS A 79 22.76 9.41 2.01
CA LYS A 79 22.11 8.08 1.98
C LYS A 79 22.93 7.04 2.73
N MET A 80 22.31 6.31 3.65
CA MET A 80 22.90 5.13 4.29
C MET A 80 23.09 4.03 3.26
N VAL A 81 24.28 3.41 3.27
CA VAL A 81 24.66 2.34 2.36
C VAL A 81 24.63 1.03 3.14
N ILE A 82 23.62 0.21 2.89
CA ILE A 82 23.43 -1.09 3.55
C ILE A 82 23.89 -2.19 2.59
N PRO A 83 25.04 -2.83 2.84
CA PRO A 83 25.46 -3.99 2.07
C PRO A 83 24.51 -5.18 2.27
N TYR A 84 24.37 -6.02 1.25
CA TYR A 84 23.70 -7.30 1.32
C TYR A 84 24.26 -8.25 0.26
N GLN A 85 24.18 -9.55 0.52
CA GLN A 85 24.45 -10.58 -0.48
C GLN A 85 23.14 -11.29 -0.83
N HIS A 86 23.06 -11.82 -2.04
CA HIS A 86 21.86 -12.50 -2.52
C HIS A 86 22.23 -13.77 -3.27
N ALA A 87 21.51 -14.87 -3.05
CA ALA A 87 21.81 -16.18 -3.63
C ALA A 87 21.93 -16.12 -5.17
N SER A 88 21.05 -15.35 -5.83
CA SER A 88 21.09 -15.15 -7.29
C SER A 88 22.31 -14.37 -7.81
N SER A 89 23.08 -13.74 -6.92
CA SER A 89 24.23 -12.87 -7.26
C SER A 89 25.58 -13.51 -6.88
N GLY A 90 25.58 -14.74 -6.37
CA GLY A 90 26.78 -15.41 -5.87
C GLY A 90 27.46 -14.63 -4.74
N ASN A 91 28.77 -14.44 -4.82
CA ASN A 91 29.58 -13.76 -3.79
C ASN A 91 29.60 -12.23 -3.90
N GLU A 92 28.88 -11.64 -4.86
CA GLU A 92 28.87 -10.19 -5.07
C GLU A 92 28.12 -9.47 -3.93
N VAL A 93 28.79 -8.53 -3.25
CA VAL A 93 28.16 -7.68 -2.24
C VAL A 93 27.45 -6.53 -2.94
N ARG A 94 26.12 -6.54 -2.86
CA ARG A 94 25.25 -5.46 -3.34
C ARG A 94 24.96 -4.46 -2.24
N THR A 95 24.41 -3.30 -2.59
CA THR A 95 24.11 -2.24 -1.62
C THR A 95 22.75 -1.63 -1.83
N ILE A 96 22.06 -1.32 -0.73
CA ILE A 96 20.80 -0.58 -0.68
C ILE A 96 21.09 0.82 -0.15
N PHE A 97 20.47 1.82 -0.78
CA PHE A 97 20.60 3.21 -0.38
C PHE A 97 19.33 3.69 0.31
N LEU A 98 19.42 4.07 1.58
CA LEU A 98 18.31 4.65 2.34
C LEU A 98 18.55 6.12 2.61
N ASN A 99 17.57 6.98 2.31
CA ASN A 99 17.69 8.40 2.59
C ASN A 99 17.77 8.63 4.10
N SER A 100 18.84 9.27 4.56
CA SER A 100 19.03 9.64 5.97
C SER A 100 18.84 11.13 6.21
N GLY A 101 19.07 11.95 5.18
CA GLY A 101 18.97 13.41 5.28
C GLY A 101 20.06 14.07 6.14
N SER A 102 20.97 13.29 6.73
CA SER A 102 22.10 13.76 7.52
C SER A 102 23.37 13.84 6.67
N GLU A 103 24.22 14.80 6.99
CA GLU A 103 25.53 15.03 6.39
C GLU A 103 26.64 14.22 7.09
N CYS A 104 26.29 13.49 8.15
CA CYS A 104 27.19 12.56 8.82
C CYS A 104 27.64 11.44 7.87
N ASP A 105 28.87 10.98 8.04
CA ASP A 105 29.51 9.92 7.25
C ASP A 105 29.20 8.50 7.74
N ILE A 106 28.78 8.33 9.00
CA ILE A 106 28.42 7.02 9.58
C ILE A 106 27.16 7.19 10.43
N LEU A 107 26.17 6.32 10.25
CA LEU A 107 24.91 6.36 11.00
C LEU A 107 24.52 5.00 11.57
N PRO A 108 23.80 4.97 12.70
CA PRO A 108 23.31 3.74 13.30
C PRO A 108 22.12 3.18 12.52
N VAL A 109 22.03 1.86 12.43
CA VAL A 109 20.93 1.10 11.83
C VAL A 109 20.75 -0.22 12.58
N ILE A 110 19.53 -0.74 12.62
CA ILE A 110 19.25 -2.09 13.10
C ILE A 110 18.72 -2.90 11.93
N ILE A 111 19.36 -4.04 11.67
CA ILE A 111 19.02 -4.93 10.56
C ILE A 111 18.32 -6.16 11.11
N PHE A 112 17.16 -6.49 10.55
CA PHE A 112 16.43 -7.72 10.82
C PHE A 112 16.39 -8.58 9.57
N HIS A 113 16.38 -9.90 9.76
CA HIS A 113 16.18 -10.86 8.69
C HIS A 113 15.05 -11.80 9.08
N TYR A 114 14.06 -11.90 8.21
CA TYR A 114 12.96 -12.84 8.33
C TYR A 114 12.97 -13.71 7.09
N ARG A 115 12.83 -15.01 7.30
CA ARG A 115 12.77 -15.99 6.21
C ARG A 115 11.36 -16.05 5.64
N GLU A 116 10.39 -16.20 6.54
CA GLU A 116 8.98 -16.33 6.22
C GLU A 116 8.20 -15.06 6.59
N SER A 117 7.10 -14.83 5.88
CA SER A 117 6.21 -13.69 6.13
C SER A 117 5.51 -13.80 7.48
N GLU A 118 5.25 -15.00 7.97
CA GLU A 118 4.65 -15.24 9.28
C GLU A 118 5.53 -14.76 10.43
N ASP A 119 6.84 -15.02 10.37
CA ASP A 119 7.81 -14.55 11.38
C ASP A 119 7.87 -13.03 11.41
N PHE A 120 7.84 -12.40 10.23
CA PHE A 120 7.78 -10.95 10.10
C PHE A 120 6.50 -10.38 10.72
N LEU A 121 5.35 -11.02 10.48
CA LEU A 121 4.07 -10.60 11.05
C LEU A 121 4.04 -10.74 12.56
N ARG A 122 4.57 -11.85 13.10
CA ARG A 122 4.66 -12.07 14.55
C ARG A 122 5.53 -11.01 15.23
N ALA A 123 6.71 -10.71 14.68
CA ALA A 123 7.59 -9.67 15.21
C ALA A 123 6.93 -8.28 15.20
N LYS A 124 6.08 -8.00 14.21
CA LYS A 124 5.29 -6.77 14.14
C LYS A 124 4.18 -6.72 15.19
N GLU A 125 3.51 -7.84 15.44
CA GLU A 125 2.48 -7.98 16.48
C GLU A 125 3.08 -7.87 17.90
N GLU A 126 4.32 -8.32 18.07
CA GLU A 126 5.12 -8.13 19.30
C GLU A 126 5.59 -6.68 19.52
N GLY A 127 5.28 -5.76 18.59
CA GLY A 127 5.53 -4.32 18.75
C GLY A 127 6.86 -3.83 18.16
N VAL A 128 7.55 -4.64 17.34
CA VAL A 128 8.78 -4.18 16.68
C VAL A 128 8.45 -3.19 15.56
N GLU A 129 8.73 -1.90 15.79
CA GLU A 129 8.54 -0.87 14.77
C GLU A 129 9.62 -0.94 13.68
N LEU A 130 9.37 -1.67 12.60
CA LEU A 130 10.17 -1.64 11.37
C LEU A 130 9.79 -0.46 10.47
N HIS A 131 10.80 0.23 9.92
CA HIS A 131 10.65 1.40 9.07
C HIS A 131 10.77 1.06 7.58
N HIS A 132 11.71 0.16 7.25
CA HIS A 132 11.97 -0.28 5.88
C HIS A 132 11.88 -1.80 5.78
N LEU A 133 11.33 -2.28 4.67
CA LEU A 133 11.24 -3.69 4.33
C LEU A 133 11.84 -3.92 2.95
N VAL A 134 12.85 -4.77 2.86
CA VAL A 134 13.54 -5.16 1.63
C VAL A 134 13.05 -6.55 1.21
N LEU A 135 12.69 -6.68 -0.06
CA LEU A 135 12.04 -7.85 -0.64
C LEU A 135 12.69 -8.20 -1.97
N ASP A 136 12.72 -9.48 -2.33
CA ASP A 136 13.11 -9.93 -3.67
C ASP A 136 11.94 -9.77 -4.68
N GLU A 137 12.26 -9.72 -5.97
CA GLU A 137 11.30 -9.64 -7.08
C GLU A 137 10.39 -10.87 -7.15
N GLU A 138 10.85 -12.03 -6.67
CA GLU A 138 10.05 -13.25 -6.62
C GLU A 138 8.98 -13.23 -5.52
N PHE A 139 9.05 -12.27 -4.59
CA PHE A 139 8.09 -12.21 -3.50
C PHE A 139 6.66 -12.00 -4.05
N PRO A 140 5.67 -12.82 -3.64
CA PRO A 140 4.33 -12.75 -4.19
C PRO A 140 3.72 -11.36 -4.07
N ARG A 141 3.27 -10.79 -5.20
CA ARG A 141 2.69 -9.43 -5.21
C ARG A 141 1.43 -9.30 -4.35
N GLN A 142 0.70 -10.40 -4.14
CA GLN A 142 -0.46 -10.45 -3.25
C GLN A 142 -0.07 -10.15 -1.81
N ASP A 143 1.02 -10.76 -1.33
CA ASP A 143 1.54 -10.57 0.01
C ASP A 143 2.10 -9.15 0.20
N LEU A 144 2.70 -8.57 -0.86
CA LEU A 144 3.13 -7.17 -0.84
C LEU A 144 1.97 -6.21 -0.56
N VAL A 145 0.83 -6.43 -1.22
CA VAL A 145 -0.36 -5.60 -1.04
C VAL A 145 -0.92 -5.76 0.37
N THR A 146 -1.00 -7.00 0.87
CA THR A 146 -1.43 -7.30 2.25
C THR A 146 -0.56 -6.61 3.28
N LEU A 147 0.77 -6.67 3.13
CA LEU A 147 1.72 -6.01 4.00
C LEU A 147 1.58 -4.48 3.95
N LYS A 148 1.36 -3.90 2.77
CA LYS A 148 1.19 -2.45 2.62
C LYS A 148 -0.15 -1.94 3.18
N ILE A 149 -1.21 -2.74 3.12
CA ILE A 149 -2.51 -2.43 3.75
C ILE A 149 -2.38 -2.50 5.27
N ARG A 150 -1.78 -3.58 5.80
CA ARG A 150 -1.63 -3.79 7.25
C ARG A 150 -0.66 -2.80 7.87
N PHE A 151 0.39 -2.41 7.15
CA PHE A 151 1.43 -1.47 7.61
C PHE A 151 1.64 -0.31 6.62
N PRO A 152 0.75 0.69 6.57
CA PRO A 152 0.83 1.78 5.60
C PRO A 152 2.12 2.60 5.69
N ALA A 153 2.65 2.76 6.90
CA ALA A 153 3.86 3.52 7.21
C ALA A 153 5.17 2.79 6.86
N LEU A 154 5.10 1.51 6.46
CA LEU A 154 6.28 0.72 6.11
C LEU A 154 6.74 1.05 4.69
N ASN A 155 8.03 1.36 4.55
CA ASN A 155 8.66 1.63 3.26
C ASN A 155 9.18 0.33 2.67
N MET A 156 8.51 -0.15 1.63
CA MET A 156 8.89 -1.40 0.95
C MET A 156 9.86 -1.10 -0.19
N LEU A 157 10.87 -1.94 -0.37
CA LEU A 157 11.93 -1.83 -1.36
C LEU A 157 12.07 -3.20 -2.04
N ILE A 158 11.74 -3.27 -3.34
CA ILE A 158 11.85 -4.51 -4.11
C ILE A 158 13.12 -4.48 -4.95
N ILE A 159 13.94 -5.51 -4.83
CA ILE A 159 15.15 -5.71 -5.61
C ILE A 159 14.80 -6.44 -6.90
N LYS A 160 15.07 -5.85 -8.07
CA LYS A 160 14.82 -6.50 -9.38
C LYS A 160 16.02 -7.31 -9.87
N ARG A 161 15.76 -8.50 -10.43
CA ARG A 161 16.78 -9.41 -10.99
C ARG A 161 17.45 -8.89 -12.26
N LYS A 162 16.75 -8.10 -13.09
CA LYS A 162 17.20 -7.68 -14.44
C LYS A 162 18.45 -6.80 -14.51
N VAL A 163 19.02 -6.35 -13.40
CA VAL A 163 20.32 -5.65 -13.39
C VAL A 163 21.49 -6.63 -13.42
N ALA A 164 21.29 -7.90 -13.06
CA ALA A 164 22.37 -8.89 -12.99
C ALA A 164 22.95 -9.30 -14.36
N GLN A 165 22.20 -9.16 -15.46
CA GLN A 165 22.65 -9.59 -16.80
C GLN A 165 23.15 -8.47 -17.72
N LYS A 166 22.99 -7.18 -17.39
CA LYS A 166 23.54 -6.08 -18.22
C LYS A 166 25.01 -5.78 -17.95
N LEU A 167 25.60 -6.34 -16.89
CA LEU A 167 27.04 -6.35 -16.64
C LEU A 167 27.76 -7.46 -17.43
N GLU A 168 27.03 -8.36 -18.09
CA GLU A 168 27.55 -9.51 -18.83
C GLU A 168 27.46 -9.35 -20.36
N ALA A 169 27.73 -8.15 -20.90
CA ALA A 169 28.02 -8.02 -22.32
C ALA A 169 29.55 -8.07 -22.55
N PRO A 170 30.10 -9.14 -23.17
CA PRO A 170 31.50 -9.18 -23.56
C PRO A 170 31.68 -8.34 -24.83
N GLY A 171 31.99 -7.05 -24.65
CA GLY A 171 32.24 -6.12 -25.75
C GLY A 171 32.26 -4.69 -25.24
N GLY A 172 33.43 -4.07 -25.27
CA GLY A 172 33.73 -2.84 -24.55
C GLY A 172 32.98 -1.60 -25.04
N ILE A 173 32.65 -0.74 -24.08
CA ILE A 173 33.03 0.67 -23.93
C ILE A 173 32.57 1.06 -22.51
N MET A 174 33.49 1.53 -21.66
CA MET A 174 33.10 2.09 -20.36
C MET A 174 32.36 3.42 -20.59
N PRO A 175 31.09 3.57 -20.15
CA PRO A 175 30.43 4.86 -20.23
C PRO A 175 31.05 5.83 -19.21
N GLY A 176 31.08 7.12 -19.56
CA GLY A 176 31.71 8.15 -18.74
C GLY A 176 31.06 8.28 -17.36
N LYS A 177 31.83 8.79 -16.38
CA LYS A 177 31.42 8.97 -14.98
C LYS A 177 30.07 9.71 -14.83
N GLU A 178 29.74 10.59 -15.77
CA GLU A 178 28.46 11.32 -15.84
C GLU A 178 27.30 10.47 -16.37
N GLU A 179 27.52 9.56 -17.33
CA GLU A 179 26.51 8.58 -17.79
C GLU A 179 26.27 7.47 -16.76
N LEU A 180 27.31 7.11 -16.00
CA LEU A 180 27.20 6.17 -14.88
C LEU A 180 26.39 6.80 -13.73
N GLU A 181 26.61 8.08 -13.41
CA GLU A 181 25.82 8.80 -12.40
C GLU A 181 24.37 9.09 -12.85
N ARG A 182 24.15 9.28 -14.15
CA ARG A 182 22.81 9.48 -14.73
C ARG A 182 22.02 8.16 -14.79
N SER A 183 22.66 7.06 -15.17
CA SER A 183 22.07 5.71 -15.13
C SER A 183 21.84 5.22 -13.69
N LEU A 184 22.72 5.50 -12.73
CA LEU A 184 22.49 5.21 -11.30
C LEU A 184 21.35 6.04 -10.68
N ARG A 185 21.02 7.21 -11.24
CA ARG A 185 19.89 8.06 -10.82
C ARG A 185 18.57 7.68 -11.48
N GLU A 186 18.60 7.18 -12.71
CA GLU A 186 17.41 6.74 -13.47
C GLU A 186 17.08 5.24 -13.26
N GLU A 187 18.07 4.39 -12.97
CA GLU A 187 17.96 2.96 -12.70
C GLU A 187 18.32 2.62 -11.24
N SER A 188 17.84 3.38 -10.26
CA SER A 188 17.76 2.86 -8.91
C SER A 188 16.81 1.65 -8.94
N SER A 189 17.37 0.45 -8.99
CA SER A 189 16.72 -0.87 -9.02
C SER A 189 15.95 -1.22 -7.74
N ILE A 190 15.56 -0.18 -7.01
CA ILE A 190 14.77 -0.17 -5.80
C ILE A 190 13.57 0.73 -6.11
N VAL A 191 12.41 0.12 -6.28
CA VAL A 191 11.16 0.88 -6.40
C VAL A 191 10.82 1.41 -5.00
N ASP A 192 11.02 2.71 -4.78
CA ASP A 192 10.62 3.37 -3.53
C ASP A 192 9.09 3.51 -3.50
N PHE A 193 8.43 2.63 -2.74
CA PHE A 193 6.96 2.55 -2.66
C PHE A 193 6.27 3.76 -2.03
N ASN A 194 7.02 4.73 -1.51
CA ASN A 194 6.43 6.02 -1.15
C ASN A 194 6.07 6.87 -2.37
N LYS A 195 6.69 6.63 -3.53
CA LYS A 195 6.35 7.31 -4.80
C LYS A 195 5.41 6.50 -5.68
N VAL A 196 5.42 5.17 -5.56
CA VAL A 196 4.61 4.24 -6.36
C VAL A 196 3.43 3.78 -5.52
N ARG A 197 2.22 4.30 -5.80
CA ARG A 197 1.02 3.84 -5.11
C ARG A 197 0.79 2.38 -5.51
N ALA A 198 0.19 1.58 -4.64
CA ALA A 198 -0.15 0.17 -4.93
C ALA A 198 -0.90 -0.03 -6.27
N THR A 199 -1.52 1.03 -6.81
CA THR A 199 -2.19 1.06 -8.10
C THR A 199 -1.27 0.98 -9.32
N ASP A 200 -0.02 1.41 -9.20
CA ASP A 200 0.90 1.60 -10.33
C ASP A 200 1.65 0.29 -10.65
N LEU A 201 1.67 -0.67 -9.71
CA LEU A 201 2.14 -2.04 -9.95
C LEU A 201 1.12 -2.94 -10.68
N LEU A 202 -0.14 -2.50 -10.76
CA LEU A 202 -1.27 -3.33 -11.19
C LEU A 202 -1.55 -3.25 -12.71
N GLU A 203 -0.64 -2.68 -13.49
CA GLU A 203 -0.81 -2.45 -14.93
C GLU A 203 -0.89 -3.72 -15.79
N LYS A 204 -0.64 -4.93 -15.25
CA LYS A 204 -0.50 -6.16 -16.08
C LYS A 204 -1.31 -7.38 -15.65
N GLY A 205 -2.22 -7.28 -14.68
CA GLY A 205 -3.02 -8.41 -14.20
C GLY A 205 -4.52 -8.14 -14.23
N ASN A 206 -5.31 -9.14 -14.62
CA ASN A 206 -6.77 -9.07 -14.65
C ASN A 206 -7.31 -8.85 -13.22
N LEU A 207 -7.77 -7.63 -12.96
CA LEU A 207 -8.08 -7.08 -11.64
C LEU A 207 -9.22 -7.83 -10.92
N ASN A 208 -10.13 -8.47 -11.67
CA ASN A 208 -11.32 -9.12 -11.11
C ASN A 208 -11.05 -10.52 -10.52
N MET A 209 -9.88 -11.12 -10.73
CA MET A 209 -9.55 -12.47 -10.23
C MET A 209 -8.77 -12.49 -8.91
N HIS A 210 -8.30 -11.33 -8.41
CA HIS A 210 -7.20 -11.32 -7.44
C HIS A 210 -7.36 -10.38 -6.23
N SER A 211 -8.51 -9.71 -6.08
CA SER A 211 -8.79 -8.91 -4.88
C SER A 211 -10.06 -9.43 -4.21
N THR A 212 -9.94 -9.83 -2.95
CA THR A 212 -11.07 -10.22 -2.08
C THR A 212 -11.76 -9.02 -1.43
N ASN A 213 -11.27 -7.79 -1.65
CA ASN A 213 -11.82 -6.58 -1.03
C ASN A 213 -12.62 -5.73 -2.04
N PRO A 214 -13.95 -5.70 -1.94
CA PRO A 214 -14.82 -5.00 -2.89
C PRO A 214 -14.64 -3.47 -2.87
N VAL A 215 -14.33 -2.88 -1.71
CA VAL A 215 -14.12 -1.42 -1.55
C VAL A 215 -12.86 -0.97 -2.29
N PHE A 216 -11.81 -1.79 -2.24
CA PHE A 216 -10.57 -1.51 -2.98
C PHE A 216 -10.80 -1.58 -4.49
N LEU A 217 -11.46 -2.64 -4.97
CA LEU A 217 -11.80 -2.79 -6.39
C LEU A 217 -12.64 -1.63 -6.90
N ALA A 218 -13.67 -1.24 -6.14
CA ALA A 218 -14.52 -0.10 -6.48
C ALA A 218 -13.69 1.17 -6.67
N ARG A 219 -12.75 1.47 -5.75
CA ARG A 219 -11.87 2.63 -5.85
C ARG A 219 -10.98 2.58 -7.11
N VAL A 220 -10.47 1.40 -7.47
CA VAL A 220 -9.62 1.24 -8.66
C VAL A 220 -10.44 1.43 -9.93
N HIS A 221 -11.60 0.77 -10.05
CA HIS A 221 -12.47 0.89 -11.21
C HIS A 221 -13.03 2.31 -11.39
N LEU A 222 -13.41 2.99 -10.30
CA LEU A 222 -13.87 4.38 -10.35
C LEU A 222 -12.79 5.34 -10.85
N ARG A 223 -11.53 5.15 -10.46
CA ARG A 223 -10.42 5.96 -10.99
C ARG A 223 -10.21 5.74 -12.49
N LYS A 224 -10.43 4.51 -12.98
CA LYS A 224 -10.34 4.15 -14.41
C LYS A 224 -11.61 4.49 -15.20
N LEU A 225 -12.63 5.07 -14.56
CA LEU A 225 -13.95 5.32 -15.14
C LEU A 225 -14.67 4.05 -15.66
N GLU A 226 -14.31 2.88 -15.12
CA GLU A 226 -14.91 1.59 -15.48
C GLU A 226 -16.21 1.33 -14.68
N LEU A 227 -17.24 2.15 -14.89
CA LEU A 227 -18.47 2.11 -14.08
C LEU A 227 -19.19 0.75 -14.12
N GLU A 228 -19.12 0.05 -15.25
CA GLU A 228 -19.77 -1.28 -15.39
C GLU A 228 -19.11 -2.32 -14.47
N LYS A 229 -17.79 -2.24 -14.28
CA LYS A 229 -17.08 -3.14 -13.35
C LYS A 229 -17.41 -2.81 -11.90
N VAL A 230 -17.66 -1.53 -11.57
CA VAL A 230 -18.14 -1.14 -10.24
C VAL A 230 -19.53 -1.73 -9.97
N LYS A 231 -20.41 -1.75 -10.99
CA LYS A 231 -21.73 -2.40 -10.90
C LYS A 231 -21.60 -3.91 -10.71
N GLN A 232 -20.65 -4.56 -11.39
CA GLN A 232 -20.41 -6.00 -11.23
C GLN A 232 -20.03 -6.41 -9.80
N LEU A 233 -19.40 -5.51 -9.01
CA LEU A 233 -19.05 -5.79 -7.62
C LEU A 233 -20.26 -6.14 -6.74
N LEU A 234 -21.46 -5.64 -7.08
CA LEU A 234 -22.70 -5.99 -6.38
C LEU A 234 -23.05 -7.48 -6.51
N LEU A 235 -22.64 -8.11 -7.61
CA LEU A 235 -22.96 -9.51 -7.92
C LEU A 235 -21.81 -10.42 -7.51
N ASP A 236 -20.57 -10.00 -7.79
CA ASP A 236 -19.38 -10.81 -7.59
C ASP A 236 -19.01 -10.97 -6.10
N PHE A 237 -19.44 -10.04 -5.22
CA PHE A 237 -19.09 -10.03 -3.79
C PHE A 237 -20.32 -9.96 -2.90
N SER A 238 -20.30 -10.65 -1.76
CA SER A 238 -21.28 -10.45 -0.69
C SER A 238 -20.86 -9.21 0.11
N LEU A 239 -21.48 -8.08 -0.19
CA LEU A 239 -21.11 -6.77 0.36
C LEU A 239 -21.67 -6.57 1.76
N ARG A 240 -20.87 -5.98 2.64
CA ARG A 240 -21.36 -5.50 3.93
C ARG A 240 -21.90 -4.07 3.83
N PRO A 241 -22.87 -3.66 4.68
CA PRO A 241 -23.39 -2.29 4.69
C PRO A 241 -22.28 -1.22 4.82
N GLU A 242 -21.26 -1.44 5.64
CA GLU A 242 -20.16 -0.49 5.81
C GLU A 242 -19.35 -0.32 4.51
N GLU A 243 -19.17 -1.41 3.76
CA GLU A 243 -18.44 -1.41 2.48
C GLU A 243 -19.18 -0.61 1.42
N VAL A 244 -20.50 -0.73 1.38
CA VAL A 244 -21.37 0.09 0.52
C VAL A 244 -21.22 1.57 0.85
N ILE A 245 -21.19 1.95 2.13
CA ILE A 245 -20.98 3.34 2.56
C ILE A 245 -19.63 3.88 2.07
N PHE A 246 -18.56 3.08 2.14
CA PHE A 246 -17.25 3.48 1.62
C PHE A 246 -17.28 3.69 0.10
N ILE A 247 -17.89 2.77 -0.65
CA ILE A 247 -18.03 2.90 -2.11
C ILE A 247 -18.79 4.17 -2.48
N ARG A 248 -19.91 4.44 -1.78
CA ARG A 248 -20.68 5.67 -1.94
C ARG A 248 -19.89 6.93 -1.61
N THR A 249 -19.02 6.87 -0.61
CA THR A 249 -18.13 8.01 -0.30
C THR A 249 -17.21 8.32 -1.49
N PHE A 250 -16.69 7.30 -2.18
CA PHE A 250 -15.88 7.51 -3.38
C PHE A 250 -16.69 8.06 -4.56
N LEU A 251 -17.91 7.54 -4.77
CA LEU A 251 -18.85 8.07 -5.77
C LEU A 251 -19.19 9.53 -5.49
N GLY A 252 -19.51 9.88 -4.25
CA GLY A 252 -19.79 11.24 -3.80
C GLY A 252 -18.61 12.18 -4.01
N VAL A 253 -17.37 11.74 -3.72
CA VAL A 253 -16.16 12.52 -4.02
C VAL A 253 -15.98 12.73 -5.52
N MET A 254 -16.26 11.72 -6.35
CA MET A 254 -16.21 11.85 -7.81
C MET A 254 -17.26 12.83 -8.34
N ILE A 255 -18.49 12.77 -7.83
CA ILE A 255 -19.59 13.66 -8.19
C ILE A 255 -19.29 15.11 -7.74
N ARG A 256 -18.66 15.31 -6.58
CA ARG A 256 -18.26 16.65 -6.11
C ARG A 256 -17.08 17.25 -6.88
N ASN A 257 -16.15 16.42 -7.32
CA ASN A 257 -14.99 16.85 -8.12
C ASN A 257 -15.32 17.11 -9.61
N GLU A 258 -16.60 17.05 -9.97
CA GLU A 258 -17.14 17.20 -11.32
C GLU A 258 -16.87 18.57 -11.94
N GLU A 259 -16.74 19.63 -11.13
CA GLU A 259 -16.48 20.99 -11.65
C GLU A 259 -15.12 21.13 -12.35
N ASN A 260 -14.17 20.23 -12.08
CA ASN A 260 -12.77 20.38 -12.52
C ASN A 260 -12.41 19.59 -13.78
N LYS A 261 -13.28 18.75 -14.35
CA LYS A 261 -12.97 17.95 -15.56
C LYS A 261 -14.17 17.80 -16.50
N GLU A 262 -14.01 18.24 -17.74
CA GLU A 262 -15.05 18.15 -18.78
C GLU A 262 -15.47 16.71 -19.13
N GLU A 263 -14.55 15.74 -19.00
CA GLU A 263 -14.81 14.32 -19.24
C GLU A 263 -15.86 13.73 -18.27
N LEU A 264 -15.98 14.25 -17.04
CA LEU A 264 -16.93 13.76 -16.04
C LEU A 264 -18.37 14.19 -16.33
N LYS A 265 -18.58 15.28 -17.08
CA LYS A 265 -19.93 15.77 -17.44
C LYS A 265 -20.71 14.76 -18.29
N ALA A 266 -20.02 14.00 -19.14
CA ALA A 266 -20.64 12.96 -19.98
C ALA A 266 -21.11 11.73 -19.18
N TRP A 267 -20.54 11.51 -17.99
CA TRP A 267 -20.83 10.34 -17.15
C TRP A 267 -21.63 10.68 -15.89
N GLN A 268 -22.02 11.95 -15.71
CA GLN A 268 -22.72 12.46 -14.53
C GLN A 268 -24.00 11.68 -14.21
N LEU A 269 -24.86 11.48 -15.22
CA LEU A 269 -26.13 10.77 -15.03
C LEU A 269 -25.89 9.32 -14.59
N LYS A 270 -24.87 8.66 -15.16
CA LYS A 270 -24.50 7.28 -14.82
C LYS A 270 -23.92 7.19 -13.41
N LEU A 271 -23.07 8.15 -12.99
CA LEU A 271 -22.52 8.22 -11.64
C LEU A 271 -23.60 8.46 -10.58
N LYS A 272 -24.56 9.35 -10.85
CA LYS A 272 -25.71 9.58 -9.97
C LYS A 272 -26.60 8.34 -9.86
N ASN A 273 -26.90 7.69 -10.99
CA ASN A 273 -27.67 6.43 -10.98
C ASN A 273 -26.93 5.32 -10.23
N LEU A 274 -25.60 5.25 -10.35
CA LEU A 274 -24.78 4.28 -9.66
C LEU A 274 -24.78 4.54 -8.15
N ASP A 275 -24.60 5.79 -7.70
CA ASP A 275 -24.65 6.14 -6.27
C ASP A 275 -26.03 5.87 -5.65
N GLU A 276 -27.11 6.22 -6.35
CA GLU A 276 -28.48 5.89 -5.94
C GLU A 276 -28.71 4.37 -5.89
N GLY A 277 -28.18 3.63 -6.88
CA GLY A 277 -28.19 2.18 -6.86
C GLY A 277 -27.51 1.62 -5.60
N PHE A 278 -26.29 2.07 -5.28
CA PHE A 278 -25.59 1.65 -4.06
C PHE A 278 -26.31 2.10 -2.78
N ARG A 279 -27.02 3.24 -2.77
CA ARG A 279 -27.85 3.66 -1.64
C ARG A 279 -28.96 2.65 -1.35
N LEU A 280 -29.70 2.26 -2.39
CA LEU A 280 -30.79 1.29 -2.28
C LEU A 280 -30.26 -0.10 -1.90
N VAL A 281 -29.12 -0.50 -2.43
CA VAL A 281 -28.43 -1.73 -2.01
C VAL A 281 -28.12 -1.71 -0.51
N GLY A 282 -27.62 -0.59 0.03
CA GLY A 282 -27.38 -0.47 1.47
C GLY A 282 -28.65 -0.69 2.30
N MET A 283 -29.79 -0.18 1.85
CA MET A 283 -31.09 -0.39 2.53
C MET A 283 -31.54 -1.85 2.53
N ILE A 284 -31.30 -2.56 1.42
CA ILE A 284 -31.62 -3.99 1.29
C ILE A 284 -30.76 -4.82 2.23
N LEU A 285 -29.44 -4.58 2.25
CA LEU A 285 -28.50 -5.31 3.10
C LEU A 285 -28.73 -5.06 4.60
N GLU A 286 -29.17 -3.85 4.97
CA GLU A 286 -29.54 -3.51 6.34
C GLU A 286 -30.98 -3.93 6.71
N MET A 287 -31.74 -4.54 5.78
CA MET A 287 -33.15 -4.93 5.96
C MET A 287 -34.03 -3.78 6.46
N LYS A 288 -33.86 -2.59 5.89
CA LYS A 288 -34.65 -1.40 6.22
C LYS A 288 -35.97 -1.37 5.45
N GLU A 289 -36.91 -2.22 5.86
CA GLU A 289 -38.13 -2.49 5.08
C GLU A 289 -38.95 -1.24 4.77
N VAL A 290 -39.26 -0.45 5.80
CA VAL A 290 -40.10 0.76 5.67
C VAL A 290 -39.46 1.79 4.74
N GLU A 291 -38.15 1.99 4.84
CA GLU A 291 -37.43 2.96 4.03
C GLU A 291 -37.35 2.50 2.58
N PHE A 292 -37.04 1.23 2.34
CA PHE A 292 -36.93 0.68 1.00
C PHE A 292 -38.28 0.62 0.27
N GLU A 293 -39.36 0.26 0.97
CA GLU A 293 -40.71 0.28 0.38
C GLU A 293 -41.16 1.69 0.00
N SER A 294 -40.84 2.70 0.83
CA SER A 294 -41.11 4.10 0.48
C SER A 294 -40.38 4.52 -0.81
N GLU A 295 -39.15 4.05 -1.01
CA GLU A 295 -38.39 4.31 -2.23
C GLU A 295 -38.92 3.53 -3.44
N LEU A 296 -39.43 2.30 -3.24
CA LEU A 296 -40.11 1.53 -4.29
C LEU A 296 -41.39 2.23 -4.78
N ASP A 297 -42.15 2.85 -3.89
CA ASP A 297 -43.39 3.56 -4.21
C ASP A 297 -43.14 4.83 -5.02
N LYS A 298 -42.05 5.55 -4.73
CA LYS A 298 -41.58 6.69 -5.52
C LYS A 298 -41.20 6.28 -6.95
N GLY A 299 -40.71 5.05 -7.10
CA GLY A 299 -40.21 4.51 -8.35
C GLY A 299 -38.83 5.08 -8.70
N PHE A 300 -38.03 4.27 -9.39
CA PHE A 300 -36.68 4.63 -9.83
C PHE A 300 -36.43 4.19 -11.28
N SER A 301 -35.35 4.72 -11.88
CA SER A 301 -35.03 4.50 -13.29
C SER A 301 -34.78 3.01 -13.61
N ARG A 302 -34.93 2.65 -14.89
CA ARG A 302 -34.72 1.27 -15.37
C ARG A 302 -33.34 0.72 -15.04
N ASP A 303 -32.32 1.57 -15.06
CA ASP A 303 -30.94 1.19 -14.73
C ASP A 303 -30.80 0.82 -13.25
N ILE A 304 -31.37 1.63 -12.36
CA ILE A 304 -31.38 1.38 -10.92
C ILE A 304 -32.19 0.13 -10.61
N ALA A 305 -33.36 -0.03 -11.23
CA ALA A 305 -34.19 -1.22 -11.09
C ALA A 305 -33.43 -2.49 -11.52
N SER A 306 -32.62 -2.43 -12.59
CA SER A 306 -31.79 -3.56 -13.03
C SER A 306 -30.75 -3.98 -12.00
N MET A 307 -30.11 -3.01 -11.33
CA MET A 307 -29.11 -3.27 -10.29
C MET A 307 -29.77 -3.89 -9.05
N VAL A 308 -30.85 -3.27 -8.58
CA VAL A 308 -31.61 -3.70 -7.40
C VAL A 308 -32.17 -5.11 -7.62
N TYR A 309 -32.77 -5.38 -8.78
CA TYR A 309 -33.32 -6.70 -9.08
C TYR A 309 -32.25 -7.79 -9.07
N ALA A 310 -31.08 -7.53 -9.66
CA ALA A 310 -30.00 -8.51 -9.72
C ALA A 310 -29.42 -8.82 -8.33
N LEU A 311 -29.33 -7.81 -7.45
CA LEU A 311 -28.93 -8.03 -6.05
C LEU A 311 -29.99 -8.81 -5.28
N LEU A 312 -31.27 -8.45 -5.38
CA LEU A 312 -32.36 -9.17 -4.71
C LEU A 312 -32.40 -10.65 -5.11
N GLU A 313 -32.10 -10.95 -6.37
CA GLU A 313 -31.98 -12.33 -6.86
C GLU A 313 -30.82 -13.09 -6.23
N LYS A 314 -29.68 -12.43 -6.01
CA LYS A 314 -28.54 -13.00 -5.31
C LYS A 314 -28.84 -13.23 -3.83
N GLU A 315 -29.28 -12.19 -3.11
CA GLU A 315 -29.55 -12.26 -1.67
C GLU A 315 -30.62 -13.31 -1.34
N GLN A 316 -31.64 -13.43 -2.18
CA GLN A 316 -32.65 -14.49 -2.06
C GLN A 316 -32.04 -15.91 -2.05
N GLY A 317 -30.97 -16.14 -2.81
CA GLY A 317 -30.27 -17.43 -2.85
C GLY A 317 -29.41 -17.72 -1.63
N GLU A 318 -29.05 -16.69 -0.85
CA GLU A 318 -28.17 -16.78 0.32
C GLU A 318 -28.94 -16.76 1.66
N VAL A 319 -30.25 -16.51 1.66
CA VAL A 319 -31.07 -16.38 2.87
C VAL A 319 -31.42 -17.71 3.51
N GLY A 320 -31.15 -17.83 4.81
CA GLY A 320 -31.52 -19.00 5.64
C GLY A 320 -32.86 -18.88 6.38
N SER A 321 -33.47 -17.68 6.45
CA SER A 321 -34.71 -17.41 7.19
C SER A 321 -35.92 -17.21 6.26
N LYS A 322 -37.01 -17.94 6.54
CA LYS A 322 -38.24 -17.88 5.72
C LYS A 322 -38.91 -16.50 5.71
N GLU A 323 -38.82 -15.74 6.79
CA GLU A 323 -39.45 -14.41 6.88
C GLU A 323 -38.72 -13.40 5.99
N GLN A 324 -37.39 -13.39 6.05
CA GLN A 324 -36.55 -12.56 5.17
C GLN A 324 -36.71 -12.95 3.70
N GLU A 325 -36.87 -14.24 3.42
CA GLU A 325 -37.10 -14.73 2.07
C GLU A 325 -38.40 -14.13 1.48
N ILE A 326 -39.50 -14.09 2.27
CA ILE A 326 -40.78 -13.53 1.84
C ILE A 326 -40.66 -12.04 1.51
N VAL A 327 -39.97 -11.28 2.36
CA VAL A 327 -39.74 -9.84 2.15
C VAL A 327 -38.95 -9.58 0.86
N LEU A 328 -37.85 -10.33 0.65
CA LEU A 328 -37.06 -10.23 -0.57
C LEU A 328 -37.86 -10.64 -1.82
N TRP A 329 -38.73 -11.65 -1.72
CA TRP A 329 -39.65 -12.05 -2.79
C TRP A 329 -40.59 -10.91 -3.18
N GLU A 330 -41.18 -10.25 -2.18
CA GLU A 330 -42.07 -9.12 -2.40
C GLU A 330 -41.34 -7.95 -3.06
N TRP A 331 -40.17 -7.58 -2.56
CA TRP A 331 -39.34 -6.53 -3.14
C TRP A 331 -38.94 -6.87 -4.57
N LYS A 332 -38.49 -8.10 -4.84
CA LYS A 332 -38.14 -8.57 -6.19
C LYS A 332 -39.33 -8.45 -7.14
N LEU A 333 -40.52 -8.83 -6.70
CA LEU A 333 -41.74 -8.72 -7.51
C LEU A 333 -42.12 -7.26 -7.79
N ARG A 334 -42.07 -6.39 -6.77
CA ARG A 334 -42.36 -4.95 -6.90
C ARG A 334 -41.35 -4.27 -7.82
N THR A 335 -40.05 -4.53 -7.66
CA THR A 335 -39.00 -4.05 -8.57
C THR A 335 -39.22 -4.57 -10.00
N LYS A 336 -39.63 -5.84 -10.17
CA LYS A 336 -39.92 -6.40 -11.50
C LYS A 336 -41.05 -5.67 -12.23
N ARG A 337 -42.06 -5.17 -11.49
CA ARG A 337 -43.16 -4.38 -12.07
C ARG A 337 -42.69 -3.02 -12.57
N LEU A 338 -41.63 -2.44 -11.99
CA LEU A 338 -41.07 -1.17 -12.45
C LEU A 338 -40.51 -1.29 -13.88
N PHE A 339 -39.93 -2.43 -14.26
CA PHE A 339 -39.50 -2.66 -15.65
C PHE A 339 -40.64 -2.59 -16.67
N ARG A 340 -41.86 -3.00 -16.27
CA ARG A 340 -43.05 -2.99 -17.14
C ARG A 340 -43.71 -1.63 -17.26
N LYS A 341 -43.50 -0.72 -16.30
CA LYS A 341 -44.02 0.66 -16.35
C LYS A 341 -43.12 1.61 -17.16
N SER A 342 -41.86 1.24 -17.37
CA SER A 342 -40.86 2.04 -18.11
C SER A 342 -40.71 1.67 -19.59
N ALA A 343 -41.56 0.76 -20.10
CA ALA A 343 -41.69 0.39 -21.51
C ALA A 343 -43.05 0.87 -22.01
#